data_AF-A0A3D2D485-F1
#
_entry.id   AF-A0A3D2D485-F1
#
_cell.length_a   1.000
_cell.length_b   1.000
_cell.length_c   1.000
_cell.angle_alpha   90.00
_cell.angle_beta   90.00
_cell.angle_gamma   90.00
#
_symmetry.space_group_name_H-M   'P 1'
#
loop_
_entity.id
_entity.type
_entity.pdbx_description
1 polymer ?
#
loop_
_entity_poly.entity_id
_entity_poly.type
_entity_poly.pdbx_seq_one_letter_code
_entity_poly.pdbx_strand_id
1 'polypeptide(L)'
;MVLQGHDHCVSRTFPVNDKLNFQTEENFQTVEGVEYSANPQGTIYLMNGPAGDQTGDGKMIAGANDPKKYKYASGSVVRSYAEIQVSDNTVTVTVKYVNDSGSVKTNYHKWGIIKTAA
;
A
#
# COMPACT_ATOMS: atom_id res chain seq x y z
N MET A 1 7.93 -3.61 6.76
CA MET A 1 6.97 -3.70 5.63
C MET A 1 7.34 -4.91 4.79
N VAL A 2 6.36 -5.63 4.28
CA VAL A 2 6.55 -6.77 3.36
C VAL A 2 5.92 -6.42 2.02
N LEU A 3 6.65 -6.66 0.93
CA LEU A 3 6.21 -6.38 -0.44
C LEU A 3 5.72 -7.67 -1.09
N GLN A 4 4.57 -7.62 -1.75
CA GLN A 4 3.94 -8.78 -2.35
C GLN A 4 3.51 -8.50 -3.80
N GLY A 5 3.52 -9.57 -4.59
CA GLY A 5 2.92 -9.68 -5.92
C GLY A 5 2.01 -10.91 -5.97
N HIS A 6 1.97 -11.63 -7.10
CA HIS A 6 1.06 -12.76 -7.39
C HIS A 6 -0.37 -12.33 -7.71
N ASP A 7 -1.08 -11.74 -6.74
CA ASP A 7 -2.45 -11.30 -6.98
C ASP A 7 -2.47 -9.99 -7.76
N HIS A 8 -3.26 -9.92 -8.84
CA HIS A 8 -3.38 -8.73 -9.72
C HIS A 8 -4.24 -7.63 -9.08
N CYS A 9 -3.78 -7.12 -7.95
CA CYS A 9 -4.47 -6.15 -7.13
C CYS A 9 -3.49 -5.22 -6.42
N VAL A 10 -4.03 -4.16 -5.84
CA VAL A 10 -3.27 -3.17 -5.07
C VAL A 10 -3.88 -3.11 -3.68
N SER A 11 -3.09 -3.33 -2.64
CA SER A 11 -3.60 -3.28 -1.26
C SER A 11 -2.55 -2.87 -0.25
N ARG A 12 -3.03 -2.35 0.88
CA ARG A 12 -2.24 -2.08 2.08
C ARG A 12 -3.03 -2.59 3.28
N THR A 13 -2.41 -3.45 4.07
CA THR A 13 -3.00 -3.85 5.35
C THR A 13 -2.82 -2.75 6.40
N PHE A 14 -3.67 -2.76 7.43
CA PHE A 14 -3.25 -2.23 8.73
C PHE A 14 -2.02 -3.02 9.24
N PRO A 15 -1.20 -2.45 10.15
CA PRO A 15 -0.07 -3.17 10.74
C PRO A 15 -0.54 -4.46 11.42
N VAL A 16 0.14 -5.56 11.16
CA VAL A 16 -0.14 -6.87 11.79
C VAL A 16 0.91 -7.12 12.86
N ASN A 17 0.47 -7.28 14.12
CA ASN A 17 1.38 -7.55 15.23
C ASN A 17 1.83 -9.03 15.27
N ASP A 18 2.68 -9.35 16.24
CA ASP A 18 3.21 -10.70 16.51
C ASP A 18 2.13 -11.75 16.83
N LYS A 19 0.94 -11.31 17.26
CA LYS A 19 -0.23 -12.15 17.54
C LYS A 19 -1.19 -12.27 16.35
N LEU A 20 -0.78 -11.82 15.17
CA LEU A 20 -1.59 -11.80 13.94
C LEU A 20 -2.84 -10.91 14.03
N ASN A 21 -2.85 -9.92 14.93
CA ASN A 21 -3.93 -8.94 15.05
C ASN A 21 -3.63 -7.69 14.22
N PHE A 22 -4.62 -7.25 13.44
CA PHE A 22 -4.58 -6.01 12.68
C PHE A 22 -4.79 -4.80 13.62
N GLN A 23 -3.85 -3.86 13.60
CA GLN A 23 -3.89 -2.64 14.41
C GLN A 23 -4.61 -1.55 13.62
N THR A 24 -5.94 -1.45 13.76
CA THR A 24 -6.76 -0.46 13.04
C THR A 24 -6.63 0.96 13.60
N GLU A 25 -6.10 1.09 14.80
CA GLU A 25 -5.82 2.36 15.48
C GLU A 25 -4.33 2.70 15.30
N GLU A 26 -3.98 3.26 14.14
CA GLU A 26 -2.65 3.80 13.87
C GLU A 26 -2.57 5.27 14.26
N ASN A 27 -1.39 5.70 14.73
CA ASN A 27 -1.07 7.13 14.81
C ASN A 27 -0.58 7.61 13.45
N PHE A 28 -1.04 8.79 13.03
CA PHE A 28 -0.65 9.37 11.75
C PHE A 28 0.01 10.73 11.92
N GLN A 29 0.94 11.03 11.03
CA GLN A 29 1.52 12.36 10.87
C GLN A 29 1.46 12.76 9.40
N THR A 30 1.03 13.98 9.13
CA THR A 30 1.05 14.53 7.76
C THR A 30 2.29 15.39 7.59
N VAL A 31 3.11 15.07 6.58
CA VAL A 31 4.29 15.85 6.20
C VAL A 31 4.19 16.14 4.71
N GLU A 32 4.24 17.42 4.33
CA GLU A 32 4.13 17.86 2.92
C GLU A 32 2.92 17.27 2.18
N GLY A 33 1.78 17.14 2.87
CA GLY A 33 0.55 16.59 2.31
C GLY A 33 0.52 15.07 2.13
N VAL A 34 1.52 14.34 2.63
CA VAL A 34 1.53 12.86 2.65
C VAL A 34 1.23 12.38 4.07
N GLU A 35 0.30 11.43 4.20
CA GLU A 35 -0.03 10.77 5.47
C GLU A 35 0.95 9.63 5.75
N TYR A 36 1.64 9.70 6.90
CA TYR A 36 2.58 8.69 7.37
C TYR A 36 2.03 7.98 8.60
N SER A 37 2.10 6.65 8.63
CA SER A 37 1.92 5.87 9.86
C SER A 37 3.13 6.09 10.77
N ALA A 38 2.89 6.69 11.93
CA ALA A 38 3.93 7.05 12.89
C ALA A 38 4.21 5.86 13.83
N ASN A 39 5.43 5.31 13.75
CA ASN A 39 5.88 4.14 14.51
C ASN A 39 4.83 2.99 14.54
N PRO A 40 4.43 2.42 13.38
CA PRO A 40 3.42 1.36 13.33
C PRO A 40 3.82 0.17 14.20
N GLN A 41 2.88 -0.30 15.03
CA GLN A 41 3.08 -1.44 15.92
C GLN A 41 2.79 -2.76 15.21
N GLY A 42 3.58 -3.08 14.20
CA GLY A 42 3.44 -4.31 13.43
C GLY A 42 3.96 -4.21 12.00
N THR A 43 3.81 -5.30 11.26
CA THR A 43 4.20 -5.38 9.85
C THR A 43 3.04 -4.94 8.96
N ILE A 44 3.30 -3.93 8.12
CA ILE A 44 2.41 -3.57 7.01
C ILE A 44 2.76 -4.43 5.80
N TYR A 45 1.75 -5.04 5.19
CA TYR A 45 1.85 -5.78 3.92
C TYR A 45 1.34 -4.91 2.78
N LEU A 46 2.15 -4.75 1.75
CA LEU A 46 1.85 -3.97 0.55
C LEU A 46 1.79 -4.91 -0.65
N MET A 47 0.60 -5.05 -1.23
CA MET A 47 0.40 -5.75 -2.49
C MET A 47 0.42 -4.74 -3.63
N ASN A 48 1.26 -5.00 -4.62
CA ASN A 48 1.21 -4.28 -5.89
C ASN A 48 1.57 -5.25 -7.03
N GLY A 49 0.74 -6.27 -7.21
CA GLY A 49 0.94 -7.30 -8.23
C GLY A 49 0.64 -6.95 -9.70
N PRO A 50 -0.02 -5.84 -10.08
CA PRO A 50 -0.43 -5.65 -11.47
C PRO A 50 0.66 -5.02 -12.35
N ALA A 51 1.86 -5.61 -12.41
CA ALA A 51 2.99 -5.02 -13.16
C ALA A 51 2.89 -5.15 -14.69
N GLY A 52 1.93 -5.92 -15.22
CA GLY A 52 1.86 -6.31 -16.63
C GLY A 52 0.43 -6.59 -17.11
N ASP A 53 0.23 -7.63 -17.92
CA ASP A 53 -1.09 -7.94 -18.49
C ASP A 53 -2.13 -8.19 -17.39
N GLN A 54 -3.19 -7.37 -17.42
CA GLN A 54 -4.27 -7.40 -16.46
C GLN A 54 -5.38 -8.29 -17.03
N THR A 55 -5.11 -9.57 -17.31
CA THR A 55 -6.16 -10.53 -17.70
C THR A 55 -7.10 -10.87 -16.53
N GLY A 56 -7.23 -9.99 -15.53
CA GLY A 56 -7.98 -10.24 -14.31
C GLY A 56 -9.40 -9.74 -14.45
N ASP A 57 -10.35 -10.64 -14.25
CA ASP A 57 -11.80 -10.44 -14.22
C ASP A 57 -12.29 -9.48 -13.10
N GLY A 58 -11.48 -8.50 -12.69
CA GLY A 58 -11.68 -7.67 -11.49
C GLY A 58 -11.50 -8.44 -10.18
N LYS A 59 -10.85 -9.62 -10.21
CA LYS A 59 -10.72 -10.49 -9.03
C LYS A 59 -9.86 -9.84 -7.95
N MET A 60 -10.37 -9.94 -6.73
CA MET A 60 -9.78 -9.39 -5.51
C MET A 60 -9.12 -10.49 -4.68
N ILE A 61 -8.16 -10.11 -3.83
CA ILE A 61 -7.71 -10.97 -2.73
C ILE A 61 -8.92 -11.33 -1.87
N ALA A 62 -8.99 -12.58 -1.41
CA ALA A 62 -10.02 -12.99 -0.47
C ALA A 62 -10.04 -12.06 0.76
N GLY A 63 -11.22 -11.53 1.10
CA GLY A 63 -11.39 -10.63 2.24
C GLY A 63 -10.90 -9.20 2.01
N ALA A 64 -10.63 -8.77 0.77
CA ALA A 64 -10.22 -7.41 0.47
C ALA A 64 -11.22 -6.32 0.92
N ASN A 65 -12.49 -6.68 1.11
CA ASN A 65 -13.53 -5.77 1.61
C ASN A 65 -13.57 -5.70 3.15
N ASP A 66 -12.69 -6.41 3.87
CA ASP A 66 -12.67 -6.40 5.33
C ASP A 66 -12.00 -5.12 5.84
N PRO A 67 -12.78 -4.16 6.38
CA PRO A 67 -12.24 -2.87 6.82
C PRO A 67 -11.41 -3.01 8.10
N LYS A 68 -11.35 -4.18 8.71
CA LYS A 68 -10.48 -4.45 9.86
C LYS A 68 -9.09 -4.93 9.44
N LYS A 69 -8.91 -5.30 8.17
CA LYS A 69 -7.65 -5.85 7.65
C LYS A 69 -6.92 -4.88 6.74
N TYR A 70 -7.67 -4.23 5.86
CA TYR A 70 -7.11 -3.39 4.80
C TYR A 70 -7.44 -1.93 5.02
N LYS A 71 -6.42 -1.08 4.95
CA LYS A 71 -6.60 0.37 4.84
C LYS A 71 -7.14 0.73 3.45
N TYR A 72 -6.66 0.01 2.45
CA TYR A 72 -7.26 -0.05 1.12
C TYR A 72 -6.95 -1.41 0.47
N ALA A 73 -7.85 -1.86 -0.38
CA ALA A 73 -7.62 -2.95 -1.31
C ALA A 73 -8.51 -2.74 -2.53
N SER A 74 -7.93 -2.84 -3.73
CA SER A 74 -8.64 -2.68 -4.98
C SER A 74 -8.11 -3.64 -6.03
N GLY A 75 -9.01 -4.04 -6.92
CA GLY A 75 -8.69 -4.89 -8.06
C GLY A 75 -7.99 -4.00 -9.06
N SER A 76 -6.99 -4.54 -9.73
CA SER A 76 -6.31 -3.73 -10.72
C SER A 76 -6.98 -3.86 -12.09
N VAL A 77 -7.15 -2.72 -12.75
CA VAL A 77 -7.59 -2.60 -14.15
C VAL A 77 -6.50 -1.97 -15.02
N VAL A 78 -5.36 -1.63 -14.43
CA VAL A 78 -4.23 -0.93 -15.07
C VAL A 78 -2.90 -1.55 -14.66
N ARG A 79 -1.87 -1.38 -15.48
CA ARG A 79 -0.49 -1.73 -15.12
C ARG A 79 -0.03 -0.78 -14.03
N SER A 80 0.48 -1.27 -12.91
CA SER A 80 0.97 -0.44 -11.82
C SER A 80 2.23 -0.99 -11.17
N TYR A 81 2.98 -0.08 -10.54
CA TYR A 81 4.13 -0.38 -9.70
C TYR A 81 4.12 0.57 -8.49
N ALA A 82 4.69 0.11 -7.37
CA ALA A 82 4.93 0.96 -6.22
C ALA A 82 6.36 1.50 -6.28
N GLU A 83 6.51 2.82 -6.28
CA GLU A 83 7.77 3.48 -6.01
C GLU A 83 7.93 3.66 -4.51
N ILE A 84 9.06 3.23 -3.97
CA ILE A 84 9.39 3.33 -2.54
C ILE A 84 10.62 4.21 -2.39
N GLN A 85 10.46 5.33 -1.71
CA GLN A 85 11.54 6.26 -1.38
C GLN A 85 11.87 6.12 0.09
N VAL A 86 13.16 5.99 0.41
CA VAL A 86 13.66 5.88 1.77
C VAL A 86 14.52 7.10 2.07
N SER A 87 14.23 7.76 3.17
CA SER A 87 15.01 8.87 3.73
C SER A 87 15.36 8.55 5.19
N ASP A 88 16.01 9.47 5.89
CA ASP A 88 16.54 9.26 7.25
C ASP A 88 15.54 8.57 8.20
N ASN A 89 14.32 9.10 8.31
CA ASN A 89 13.30 8.58 9.21
C ASN A 89 11.96 8.26 8.52
N THR A 90 11.90 8.31 7.19
CA THR A 90 10.67 8.06 6.44
C THR A 90 10.85 7.01 5.36
N VAL A 91 9.77 6.26 5.14
CA VAL A 91 9.57 5.44 3.94
C VAL A 91 8.30 5.93 3.27
N THR A 92 8.39 6.42 2.04
CA THR A 92 7.26 6.93 1.27
C THR A 92 6.94 5.97 0.14
N VAL A 93 5.67 5.53 0.08
CA VAL A 93 5.12 4.67 -0.96
C VAL A 93 4.27 5.52 -1.89
N THR A 94 4.57 5.47 -3.19
CA THR A 94 3.72 6.05 -4.24
C THR A 94 3.36 4.96 -5.23
N VAL A 95 2.08 4.57 -5.27
CA VAL A 95 1.57 3.64 -6.28
C VAL A 95 1.30 4.42 -7.57
N LYS A 96 2.00 4.03 -8.63
CA LYS A 96 1.93 4.64 -9.96
C LYS A 96 1.32 3.65 -10.94
N TYR A 97 0.45 4.12 -11.82
CA TYR A 97 -0.05 3.30 -12.93
C TYR A 97 0.40 3.84 -14.28
N VAL A 98 0.49 2.93 -15.24
CA VAL A 98 0.86 3.19 -16.63
C VAL A 98 -0.37 2.88 -17.47
N ASN A 99 -0.89 3.90 -18.16
CA ASN A 99 -1.99 3.72 -19.09
C ASN A 99 -1.51 3.07 -20.41
N ASP A 100 -2.43 2.76 -21.31
CA ASP A 100 -2.07 2.11 -22.58
C ASP A 100 -1.23 3.00 -23.51
N SER A 101 -1.22 4.32 -23.29
CA SER A 101 -0.33 5.25 -24.00
C SER A 101 1.06 5.36 -23.38
N GLY A 102 1.39 4.53 -22.37
CA GLY A 102 2.68 4.54 -21.68
C GLY A 102 2.89 5.70 -20.71
N SER A 103 1.88 6.53 -20.49
CA SER A 103 1.94 7.66 -19.57
C SER A 103 1.80 7.20 -18.11
N VAL A 104 2.71 7.68 -17.27
CA VAL A 104 2.70 7.40 -15.82
C VAL A 104 1.75 8.36 -15.10
N LYS A 105 0.92 7.83 -14.22
CA LYS A 105 0.01 8.56 -13.34
C LYS A 105 0.28 8.17 -11.89
N THR A 106 0.23 9.15 -11.00
CA THR A 106 0.67 9.01 -9.60
C THR A 106 -0.45 9.26 -8.58
N ASN A 107 -1.70 9.37 -9.03
CA ASN A 107 -2.85 9.74 -8.22
C ASN A 107 -3.61 8.55 -7.64
N TYR A 108 -2.97 7.39 -7.49
CA TYR A 108 -3.64 6.18 -7.00
C TYR A 108 -3.58 6.07 -5.47
N HIS A 109 -2.41 5.80 -4.92
CA HIS A 109 -2.16 5.81 -3.48
C HIS A 109 -0.80 6.44 -3.18
N LYS A 110 -0.76 7.32 -2.18
CA LYS A 110 0.48 7.90 -1.64
C LYS A 110 0.38 7.96 -0.13
N TRP A 111 1.33 7.31 0.56
CA TRP A 111 1.38 7.22 2.02
C TRP A 111 2.80 6.89 2.46
N GLY A 112 3.06 6.85 3.76
CA GLY A 112 4.35 6.39 4.24
C GLY A 112 4.38 5.84 5.66
N ILE A 113 5.58 5.53 6.12
CA ILE A 113 5.91 5.22 7.51
C ILE A 113 6.91 6.27 7.97
N ILE A 114 6.68 6.85 9.16
CA ILE A 114 7.63 7.77 9.79
C ILE A 114 8.06 7.22 11.14
N LYS A 115 9.37 7.23 11.38
CA LYS A 115 9.95 6.97 12.69
C LYS A 115 10.06 8.31 13.42
N THR A 116 9.31 8.46 14.50
CA THR A 116 9.43 9.65 15.37
C THR A 116 10.41 9.36 16.50
N ALA A 117 10.95 10.42 17.10
CA ALA A 117 11.65 10.28 18.38
C ALA A 117 10.70 9.68 19.43
N ALA A 118 11.27 8.88 20.33
CA ALA A 118 10.57 8.31 21.49
C ALA A 118 10.38 9.37 22.58
#